data_AF-D1PWD0-F1
#
_entry.id   AF-D1PWD0-F1
#
_cell.length_a   1.000
_cell.length_b   1.000
_cell.length_c   1.000
_cell.angle_alpha   90.00
_cell.angle_beta   90.00
_cell.angle_gamma   90.00
#
_symmetry.space_group_name_H-M   'P 1'
#
loop_
_entity.id
_entity.type
_entity.pdbx_description
1 polymer ?
#
loop_
_entity_poly.entity_id
_entity_poly.type
_entity_poly.pdbx_seq_one_letter_code
_entity_poly.pdbx_strand_id
1 'polypeptide(L)' 'MRKIESANRNFYREFVAFCQYKGKILNVLVKRRQVEFALFFFP' A
#
# COMPACT_ATOMS: atom_id res chain seq x y z
N MET A 1 7.77 11.70 0.51
CA MET A 1 7.21 11.23 1.79
C MET A 1 6.43 12.37 2.45
N ARG A 2 5.24 12.68 1.93
CA ARG A 2 4.32 13.60 2.61
C ARG A 2 3.07 12.79 2.95
N LYS A 3 2.49 13.03 4.13
CA LYS A 3 1.19 12.51 4.60
C LYS A 3 1.20 11.23 5.45
N ILE A 4 2.06 11.14 6.47
CA ILE A 4 1.81 10.26 7.64
C ILE A 4 1.09 11.06 8.77
N GLU A 5 0.80 12.35 8.53
CA GLU A 5 0.29 13.28 9.56
C GLU A 5 -1.24 13.41 9.63
N SER A 6 -2.00 12.67 8.83
CA SER A 6 -3.46 12.65 8.94
C SER A 6 -3.91 11.28 9.37
N ALA A 7 -4.23 11.16 10.65
CA ALA A 7 -4.70 9.95 11.34
C ALA A 7 -6.09 9.48 10.88
N ASN A 8 -6.42 9.64 9.60
CA ASN A 8 -7.69 9.25 9.03
C ASN A 8 -7.54 8.44 7.73
N ARG A 9 -7.43 7.13 7.97
CA ARG A 9 -8.13 6.01 7.31
C ARG A 9 -8.05 5.88 5.79
N ASN A 10 -7.48 4.73 5.42
CA ASN A 10 -7.47 4.10 4.10
C ASN A 10 -6.30 4.45 3.17
N PHE A 11 -5.10 4.59 3.75
CA PHE A 11 -3.84 4.58 2.99
C PHE A 11 -3.67 3.31 2.15
N TYR A 12 -4.39 2.22 2.44
CA TYR A 12 -4.39 1.00 1.64
C TYR A 12 -4.73 1.27 0.17
N ARG A 13 -5.67 2.20 -0.10
CA ARG A 13 -6.03 2.58 -1.47
C ARG A 13 -4.89 3.25 -2.22
N GLU A 14 -4.19 4.18 -1.57
CA GLU A 14 -3.01 4.84 -2.15
C GLU A 14 -1.84 3.85 -2.30
N PHE A 15 -1.68 2.96 -1.32
CA PHE A 15 -0.64 1.94 -1.28
C PHE A 15 -0.80 0.90 -2.40
N VAL A 16 -2.04 0.50 -2.72
CA VAL A 16 -2.36 -0.35 -3.89
C VAL A 16 -2.26 0.43 -5.20
N ALA A 17 -2.45 1.75 -5.22
CA ALA A 17 -2.26 2.56 -6.44
C ALA A 17 -0.80 2.49 -6.94
N PHE A 18 0.18 2.41 -6.02
CA PHE A 18 1.57 2.15 -6.38
C PHE A 18 1.84 0.72 -6.88
N CYS A 19 0.87 -0.19 -6.87
CA CYS A 19 0.99 -1.54 -7.43
C CYS A 19 0.62 -1.61 -8.91
N GLN A 20 0.43 -0.47 -9.56
CA GLN A 20 0.08 -0.38 -10.98
C GLN A 20 1.27 0.10 -11.80
N TYR A 21 1.53 -0.57 -12.92
CA TYR A 21 2.48 -0.15 -13.94
C TYR A 21 1.79 -0.11 -15.30
N LYS A 22 1.82 1.05 -15.97
CA LYS A 22 1.12 1.30 -17.25
C LYS A 22 -0.36 0.84 -17.23
N GLY A 23 -1.08 1.12 -16.15
CA GLY A 23 -2.49 0.74 -15.99
C GLY A 23 -2.74 -0.75 -15.72
N LYS A 24 -1.70 -1.58 -15.58
CA LYS A 24 -1.82 -2.99 -15.19
C LYS A 24 -1.43 -3.16 -13.72
N ILE A 25 -2.27 -3.88 -12.96
CA ILE A 25 -1.96 -4.24 -11.58
C ILE A 25 -0.92 -5.36 -11.58
N LEU A 26 0.19 -5.14 -10.87
CA LEU A 26 1.24 -6.13 -10.66
C LEU A 26 0.89 -6.97 -9.42
N ASN A 27 0.22 -8.11 -9.62
CA ASN A 27 -0.21 -8.99 -8.53
C ASN A 27 0.94 -9.42 -7.60
N VAL A 28 2.16 -9.57 -8.11
CA VAL A 28 3.36 -9.88 -7.31
C VAL A 28 3.69 -8.72 -6.36
N LEU A 29 3.55 -7.47 -6.82
CA LEU A 29 3.82 -6.27 -6.03
C LEU A 29 2.73 -6.05 -4.97
N VAL A 30 1.46 -6.37 -5.30
CA VAL A 30 0.34 -6.35 -4.35
C VAL A 30 0.60 -7.31 -3.18
N LYS A 31 1.03 -8.54 -3.46
CA LYS A 31 1.33 -9.52 -2.40
C LYS A 31 2.47 -9.07 -1.49
N ARG A 32 3.58 -8.56 -2.04
CA ARG A 32 4.68 -7.99 -1.25
C ARG A 32 4.18 -6.87 -0.34
N ARG A 33 3.35 -5.98 -0.88
CA ARG A 33 2.79 -4.86 -0.15
C ARG A 33 1.83 -5.28 0.96
N GLN A 34 1.00 -6.30 0.75
CA GLN A 34 0.14 -6.83 1.81
C GLN A 34 0.94 -7.41 2.99
N VAL A 35 2.06 -8.08 2.71
CA VAL A 35 2.96 -8.58 3.76
C VAL A 35 3.64 -7.43 4.50
N GLU A 36 4.16 -6.43 3.79
CA GLU A 36 4.72 -5.21 4.41
C GLU A 36 3.66 -4.50 5.28
N PHE A 37 2.43 -4.33 4.78
CA PHE A 37 1.33 -3.75 5.55
C PHE A 37 1.03 -4.55 6.83
N ALA A 38 0.96 -5.87 6.74
CA ALA A 38 0.71 -6.72 7.89
C ALA A 38 1.85 -6.60 8.92
N LEU A 39 3.11 -6.63 8.49
CA LEU A 39 4.28 -6.47 9.36
C LEU A 39 4.38 -5.10 10.02
N PHE A 40 4.01 -4.02 9.31
CA PHE A 40 4.08 -2.67 9.86
C PHE A 40 2.88 -2.31 10.76
N PHE A 41 1.73 -2.98 10.59
CA PHE A 41 0.47 -2.61 11.23
C PHE A 41 0.00 -3.59 12.30
N PHE A 42 0.39 -4.87 12.22
CA PHE A 42 0.19 -5.86 13.27
C PHE A 42 1.55 -6.16 13.92
N PRO A 43 1.74 -5.85 15.22
CA PRO A 43 2.97 -6.17 15.95
C PRO A 43 3.17 -7.67 16.16
#